data_AF-A0A1W0E6Z5-F1
#
_entry.id   AF-A0A1W0E6Z5-F1
#
_cell.length_a   1.000
_cell.length_b   1.000
_cell.length_c   1.000
_cell.angle_alpha   90.00
_cell.angle_beta   90.00
_cell.angle_gamma   90.00
#
_symmetry.space_group_name_H-M   'P 1'
#
loop_
_entity.id
_entity.type
_entity.pdbx_description
1 polymer ?
#
loop_
_entity_poly.entity_id
_entity_poly.type
_entity_poly.pdbx_seq_one_letter_code
_entity_poly.pdbx_strand_id
1 'polypeptide(L)'
;MKRNNQLPNNHFKKTAKRIKTWFDQPANKLRRRKNREEKAKKMAPLPTDKLRPVVRCQSIRYNKKERLGRGFTPEECKAAGMDYQYAKTIGVAVDFRRRNMNQEAFDQNVQRLKEYQSKVTVYKNYKEARAAGAKQYRGTIMPLTKKNPEVQLVSAAEIKNY
;
A
#
# COMPACT_ATOMS: atom_id res chain seq x y z
N MET A 1 -50.28 0.16 5.28
CA MET A 1 -49.71 1.46 4.83
C MET A 1 -50.85 2.46 4.83
N LYS A 2 -50.69 3.67 5.40
CA LYS A 2 -51.81 4.62 5.60
C LYS A 2 -51.77 5.83 4.64
N ARG A 3 -50.72 6.01 3.83
CA ARG A 3 -50.50 7.15 2.92
C ARG A 3 -49.76 6.70 1.65
N ASN A 4 -49.65 7.60 0.66
CA ASN A 4 -48.86 7.39 -0.55
C ASN A 4 -47.35 7.47 -0.25
N ASN A 5 -46.78 6.33 0.12
CA ASN A 5 -45.35 6.16 0.38
C ASN A 5 -44.82 5.04 -0.50
N GLN A 6 -43.50 5.04 -0.72
CA GLN A 6 -42.81 3.92 -1.33
C GLN A 6 -43.09 2.61 -0.57
N LEU A 7 -43.21 1.50 -1.32
CA LEU A 7 -43.37 0.17 -0.74
C LEU A 7 -42.19 -0.15 0.21
N PRO A 8 -42.46 -0.57 1.47
CA PRO A 8 -41.41 -0.81 2.43
C PRO A 8 -40.67 -2.10 2.09
N ASN A 9 -39.38 -1.99 1.78
CA ASN A 9 -38.50 -3.15 1.54
C ASN A 9 -37.74 -3.58 2.81
N ASN A 10 -38.47 -3.72 3.92
CA ASN A 10 -37.91 -3.98 5.24
C ASN A 10 -37.70 -5.49 5.48
N HIS A 11 -36.43 -5.92 5.52
CA HIS A 11 -36.05 -7.32 5.70
C HIS A 11 -35.95 -7.74 7.17
N PHE A 12 -36.93 -7.33 7.99
CA PHE A 12 -36.98 -7.59 9.43
C PHE A 12 -37.97 -8.71 9.80
N LYS A 13 -38.38 -9.56 8.84
CA LYS A 13 -39.35 -10.64 9.07
C LYS A 13 -38.75 -11.92 9.69
N LYS A 14 -37.44 -12.12 9.58
CA LYS A 14 -36.77 -13.29 10.18
C LYS A 14 -36.73 -13.16 11.70
N THR A 15 -37.11 -14.21 12.44
CA THR A 15 -37.04 -14.25 13.92
C THR A 15 -35.59 -14.33 14.43
N ALA A 16 -34.73 -15.06 13.72
CA ALA A 16 -33.31 -15.19 14.04
C ALA A 16 -32.47 -13.97 13.59
N LYS A 17 -32.79 -12.77 14.09
CA LYS A 17 -32.00 -11.56 13.80
C LYS A 17 -30.73 -11.57 14.62
N ARG A 18 -29.59 -11.36 13.95
CA ARG A 18 -28.31 -11.11 14.61
C ARG A 18 -28.04 -9.61 14.58
N ILE A 19 -28.06 -8.98 15.74
CA ILE A 19 -27.78 -7.54 15.89
C ILE A 19 -26.37 -7.39 16.44
N LYS A 20 -25.49 -6.74 15.66
CA LYS A 20 -24.13 -6.40 16.09
C LYS A 20 -24.11 -4.97 16.62
N THR A 21 -23.76 -4.80 17.88
CA THR A 21 -23.49 -3.49 18.50
C THR A 21 -22.00 -3.14 18.42
N TRP A 22 -21.64 -1.89 18.75
CA TRP A 22 -20.28 -1.36 18.60
C TRP A 22 -19.76 -0.70 19.88
N PHE A 23 -20.25 -1.09 21.05
CA PHE A 23 -19.83 -0.53 22.35
C PHE A 23 -18.34 -0.80 22.66
N ASP A 24 -17.79 -1.87 22.09
CA ASP A 24 -16.39 -2.27 22.22
C ASP A 24 -15.45 -1.49 21.27
N GLN A 25 -15.95 -0.59 20.43
CA GLN A 25 -15.17 0.19 19.48
C GLN A 25 -14.00 0.97 20.13
N PRO A 26 -14.17 1.73 21.23
CA PRO A 26 -13.07 2.42 21.90
C PRO A 26 -12.04 1.44 22.52
N ALA A 27 -12.52 0.38 23.18
CA ALA A 27 -11.66 -0.66 23.77
C ALA A 27 -10.81 -1.36 22.70
N ASN A 28 -11.43 -1.74 21.58
CA ASN A 28 -10.74 -2.35 20.44
C ASN A 28 -9.73 -1.40 19.80
N LYS A 29 -10.02 -0.09 19.71
CA LYS A 29 -9.07 0.92 19.21
C LYS A 29 -7.82 0.98 20.08
N LEU A 30 -8.00 1.02 21.41
CA LEU A 30 -6.90 1.02 22.37
C LEU A 30 -6.07 -0.26 22.27
N ARG A 31 -6.71 -1.43 22.25
CA ARG A 31 -6.05 -2.73 22.08
C ARG A 31 -5.23 -2.79 20.79
N ARG A 32 -5.81 -2.40 19.64
CA ARG A 32 -5.08 -2.35 18.36
C ARG A 32 -3.89 -1.39 18.38
N ARG A 33 -3.94 -0.31 19.18
CA ARG A 33 -2.81 0.62 19.32
C ARG A 33 -1.68 -0.03 20.13
N LYS A 34 -1.99 -0.60 21.30
CA LYS A 34 -1.00 -1.32 22.14
C LYS A 34 -0.29 -2.43 21.36
N ASN A 35 -1.03 -3.28 20.65
CA ASN A 35 -0.43 -4.36 19.85
C ASN A 35 0.49 -3.83 18.72
N ARG A 36 0.15 -2.67 18.13
CA ARG A 36 1.02 -2.03 17.12
C ARG A 36 2.30 -1.48 17.74
N GLU A 37 2.22 -0.88 18.92
CA GLU A 37 3.38 -0.39 19.67
C GLU A 37 4.30 -1.56 20.10
N GLU A 38 3.74 -2.65 20.62
CA GLU A 38 4.48 -3.86 20.97
C GLU A 38 5.18 -4.47 19.75
N LYS A 39 4.48 -4.59 18.62
CA LYS A 39 5.07 -5.06 17.35
C LYS A 39 6.22 -4.14 16.90
N ALA A 40 6.04 -2.82 16.99
CA ALA A 40 7.06 -1.85 16.62
C ALA A 40 8.31 -1.97 17.50
N LYS A 41 8.14 -2.08 18.82
CA LYS A 41 9.24 -2.29 19.78
C LYS A 41 10.00 -3.59 19.51
N LYS A 42 9.29 -4.69 19.21
CA LYS A 42 9.91 -5.99 18.92
C LYS A 42 10.81 -5.95 17.68
N MET A 43 10.35 -5.28 16.62
CA MET A 43 11.04 -5.25 15.32
C MET A 43 12.07 -4.12 15.20
N ALA A 44 12.13 -3.18 16.13
CA ALA A 44 13.09 -2.08 16.08
C ALA A 44 14.54 -2.62 15.93
N PRO A 45 15.34 -2.07 15.00
CA PRO A 45 15.12 -0.83 14.22
C PRO A 45 14.32 -0.97 12.91
N LEU A 46 13.94 -2.18 12.49
CA LEU A 46 13.29 -2.40 11.18
C LEU A 46 11.92 -1.71 11.08
N PRO A 47 11.55 -1.15 9.92
CA PRO A 47 10.20 -0.62 9.68
C PRO A 47 9.09 -1.66 9.89
N THR A 48 7.90 -1.21 10.29
CA THR A 48 6.79 -2.14 10.58
C THR A 48 6.05 -2.68 9.37
N ASP A 49 6.10 -1.92 8.28
CA ASP A 49 5.41 -2.20 7.02
C ASP A 49 6.44 -2.60 5.98
N LYS A 50 6.01 -3.31 4.93
CA LYS A 50 6.89 -3.71 3.83
C LYS A 50 6.78 -2.72 2.67
N LEU A 51 7.85 -2.58 1.88
CA LEU A 51 7.78 -1.85 0.62
C LEU A 51 6.82 -2.58 -0.34
N ARG A 52 5.90 -1.83 -0.93
CA ARG A 52 4.91 -2.30 -1.91
C ARG A 52 5.10 -1.57 -3.24
N PRO A 53 4.84 -2.23 -4.40
CA PRO A 53 4.96 -1.60 -5.71
C PRO A 53 3.81 -0.62 -5.98
N VAL A 54 4.00 0.22 -6.98
CA VAL A 54 2.96 1.06 -7.57
C VAL A 54 2.28 0.29 -8.69
N VAL A 55 0.95 0.20 -8.63
CA VAL A 55 0.15 -0.56 -9.61
C VAL A 55 -1.11 0.22 -9.96
N ARG A 56 -1.54 0.13 -11.22
CA ARG A 56 -2.80 0.70 -11.69
C ARG A 56 -4.01 -0.09 -11.19
N CYS A 57 -5.14 0.59 -11.00
CA CYS A 57 -6.40 -0.10 -10.70
C CYS A 57 -7.00 -0.75 -11.96
N GLN A 58 -7.86 -1.75 -11.79
CA GLN A 58 -8.21 -2.69 -12.86
C GLN A 58 -9.27 -2.16 -13.85
N SER A 59 -10.41 -1.66 -13.38
CA SER A 59 -11.54 -1.34 -14.25
C SER A 59 -11.40 0.01 -14.97
N ILE A 60 -12.14 0.20 -16.06
CA ILE A 60 -12.22 1.47 -16.83
C ILE A 60 -12.50 2.67 -15.91
N ARG A 61 -13.33 2.47 -14.88
CA ARG A 61 -13.65 3.51 -13.90
C ARG A 61 -12.43 3.98 -13.09
N TYR A 62 -11.45 3.11 -12.87
CA TYR A 62 -10.35 3.36 -11.93
C TYR A 62 -8.95 3.27 -12.55
N ASN A 63 -8.79 2.88 -13.81
CA ASN A 63 -7.49 2.73 -14.49
C ASN A 63 -6.64 4.01 -14.51
N LYS A 64 -7.26 5.19 -14.37
CA LYS A 64 -6.58 6.49 -14.21
C LYS A 64 -5.88 6.66 -12.86
N LYS A 65 -6.17 5.79 -11.87
CA LYS A 65 -5.62 5.88 -10.51
C LYS A 65 -4.58 4.80 -10.25
N GLU A 66 -3.50 5.22 -9.64
CA GLU A 66 -2.48 4.33 -9.06
C GLU A 66 -2.80 4.03 -7.60
N ARG A 67 -2.37 2.86 -7.14
CA ARG A 67 -2.46 2.42 -5.75
C ARG A 67 -1.24 1.59 -5.40
N LEU A 68 -1.04 1.38 -4.10
CA LEU A 68 -0.06 0.41 -3.64
C LEU A 68 -0.56 -1.02 -3.93
N GLY A 69 0.32 -1.82 -4.51
CA GLY A 69 0.07 -3.20 -4.86
C GLY A 69 0.30 -4.18 -3.69
N ARG A 70 0.18 -5.48 -4.02
CA ARG A 70 0.44 -6.54 -3.04
C ARG A 70 1.94 -6.76 -2.83
N GLY A 71 2.71 -6.84 -3.90
CA GLY A 71 4.16 -7.08 -3.90
C GLY A 71 4.78 -6.99 -5.30
N PHE A 72 6.09 -6.79 -5.35
CA PHE A 72 6.92 -6.75 -6.55
C PHE A 72 6.99 -8.12 -7.21
N THR A 73 7.17 -8.16 -8.53
CA THR A 73 7.42 -9.43 -9.23
C THR A 73 8.88 -9.85 -9.06
N PRO A 74 9.20 -11.17 -9.14
CA PRO A 74 10.59 -11.62 -9.07
C PRO A 74 11.48 -10.99 -10.15
N GLU A 75 10.92 -10.72 -11.33
CA GLU A 75 11.60 -10.07 -12.45
C GLU A 75 11.97 -8.60 -12.13
N GLU A 76 11.08 -7.85 -11.48
CA GLU A 76 11.37 -6.48 -11.04
C GLU A 76 12.50 -6.47 -9.99
N CYS A 77 12.48 -7.42 -9.05
CA CYS A 77 13.56 -7.58 -8.08
C CYS A 77 14.89 -7.88 -8.77
N LYS A 78 14.90 -8.83 -9.72
CA LYS A 78 16.08 -9.20 -10.48
C LYS A 78 16.64 -8.02 -11.27
N ALA A 79 15.78 -7.23 -11.93
CA ALA A 79 16.18 -6.03 -12.66
C ALA A 79 16.69 -4.89 -11.75
N ALA A 80 16.25 -4.86 -10.49
CA ALA A 80 16.81 -3.98 -9.46
C ALA A 80 18.14 -4.48 -8.88
N GLY A 81 18.66 -5.64 -9.32
CA GLY A 81 19.93 -6.20 -8.86
C GLY A 81 19.82 -6.98 -7.54
N MET A 82 18.62 -7.46 -7.18
CA MET A 82 18.41 -8.25 -5.96
C MET A 82 17.65 -9.54 -6.25
N ASP A 83 18.05 -10.63 -5.61
CA ASP A 83 17.24 -11.85 -5.63
C ASP A 83 15.93 -11.65 -4.85
N TYR A 84 14.85 -12.29 -5.30
CA TYR A 84 13.53 -12.13 -4.69
C TYR A 84 13.46 -12.73 -3.28
N GLN A 85 14.29 -13.71 -2.93
CA GLN A 85 14.37 -14.26 -1.58
C GLN A 85 15.06 -13.27 -0.66
N TYR A 86 16.17 -12.67 -1.11
CA TYR A 86 16.87 -11.60 -0.39
C TYR A 86 15.99 -10.36 -0.23
N ALA A 87 15.21 -9.97 -1.25
CA ALA A 87 14.28 -8.86 -1.16
C ALA A 87 13.28 -9.02 0.01
N LYS A 88 12.80 -10.25 0.26
CA LYS A 88 11.87 -10.53 1.39
C LYS A 88 12.50 -10.30 2.76
N THR A 89 13.82 -10.49 2.91
CA THR A 89 14.53 -10.32 4.19
C THR A 89 14.74 -8.85 4.51
N ILE A 90 15.03 -8.01 3.51
CA ILE A 90 15.23 -6.55 3.66
C ILE A 90 13.92 -5.74 3.76
N GLY A 91 12.76 -6.41 3.81
CA GLY A 91 11.47 -5.74 4.00
C GLY A 91 10.69 -5.40 2.72
N VAL A 92 11.00 -6.04 1.58
CA VAL A 92 10.23 -5.90 0.34
C VAL A 92 9.13 -6.96 0.26
N ALA A 93 7.93 -6.60 -0.19
CA ALA A 93 6.85 -7.55 -0.46
C ALA A 93 6.96 -8.11 -1.88
N VAL A 94 6.87 -9.43 -2.06
CA VAL A 94 6.97 -10.09 -3.38
C VAL A 94 5.66 -10.82 -3.71
N ASP A 95 5.21 -10.73 -4.97
CA ASP A 95 4.00 -11.38 -5.48
C ASP A 95 4.28 -12.18 -6.77
N PHE A 96 4.35 -13.50 -6.65
CA PHE A 96 4.63 -14.42 -7.75
C PHE A 96 3.48 -14.54 -8.78
N ARG A 97 2.27 -14.08 -8.43
CA ARG A 97 1.09 -14.22 -9.30
C ARG A 97 0.87 -13.03 -10.22
N ARG A 98 1.49 -11.88 -9.92
CA ARG A 98 1.36 -10.69 -10.77
C ARG A 98 2.24 -10.87 -11.99
N ARG A 99 1.71 -10.57 -13.17
CA ARG A 99 2.43 -10.57 -14.44
C ARG A 99 2.81 -9.14 -14.83
N ASN A 100 3.99 -8.96 -15.40
CA ASN A 100 4.43 -7.69 -15.96
C ASN A 100 3.82 -7.54 -17.36
N MET A 101 3.06 -6.46 -17.58
CA MET A 101 2.33 -6.23 -18.83
C MET A 101 2.70 -4.89 -19.51
N ASN A 102 3.31 -3.97 -18.77
CA ASN A 102 3.69 -2.64 -19.26
C ASN A 102 5.13 -2.35 -18.81
N GLN A 103 5.96 -1.87 -19.73
CA GLN A 103 7.34 -1.47 -19.49
C GLN A 103 7.42 -0.27 -18.54
N GLU A 104 6.58 0.75 -18.70
CA GLU A 104 6.60 1.95 -17.84
C GLU A 104 6.37 1.60 -16.37
N ALA A 105 5.38 0.72 -16.11
CA ALA A 105 5.06 0.27 -14.75
C ALA A 105 6.16 -0.62 -14.18
N PHE A 106 6.83 -1.40 -15.03
CA PHE A 106 7.99 -2.20 -14.64
C PHE A 106 9.15 -1.29 -14.22
N ASP A 107 9.53 -0.34 -15.06
CA ASP A 107 10.65 0.59 -14.81
C ASP A 107 10.39 1.47 -13.59
N GLN A 108 9.16 1.98 -13.42
CA GLN A 108 8.76 2.72 -12.22
C GLN A 108 8.97 1.89 -10.94
N ASN A 109 8.64 0.59 -10.97
CA ASN A 109 8.80 -0.30 -9.83
C ASN A 109 10.26 -0.71 -9.59
N VAL A 110 11.05 -0.93 -10.65
CA VAL A 110 12.49 -1.16 -10.54
C VAL A 110 13.18 0.06 -9.93
N GLN A 111 12.86 1.27 -10.40
CA GLN A 111 13.41 2.50 -9.84
C GLN A 111 13.02 2.69 -8.37
N ARG A 112 11.77 2.35 -8.02
CA ARG A 112 11.30 2.36 -6.63
C ARG A 112 12.06 1.38 -5.74
N LEU A 113 12.45 0.20 -6.25
CA LEU A 113 13.30 -0.74 -5.50
C LEU A 113 14.71 -0.19 -5.30
N LYS A 114 15.30 0.41 -6.33
CA LYS A 114 16.64 1.04 -6.24
C LYS A 114 16.65 2.18 -5.23
N GLU A 115 15.62 3.03 -5.24
CA GLU A 115 15.48 4.12 -4.26
C GLU A 115 15.27 3.61 -2.83
N TYR A 116 14.56 2.50 -2.65
CA TYR A 116 14.46 1.87 -1.33
C TYR A 116 15.81 1.31 -0.88
N GLN A 117 16.53 0.62 -1.78
CA GLN A 117 17.83 0.02 -1.48
C GLN A 117 18.87 1.07 -1.06
N SER A 118 18.91 2.24 -1.69
CA SER A 118 19.84 3.32 -1.32
C SER A 118 19.57 3.91 0.06
N LYS A 119 18.35 3.78 0.59
CA LYS A 119 17.94 4.30 1.90
C LYS A 119 18.05 3.27 3.04
N VAL A 120 18.29 2.00 2.72
CA VAL A 120 18.32 0.91 3.71
C VAL A 120 19.75 0.65 4.15
N THR A 121 19.95 0.56 5.46
CA THR A 121 21.21 0.14 6.09
C THR A 121 21.05 -1.28 6.66
N VAL A 122 21.99 -2.17 6.36
CA VAL A 122 21.98 -3.56 6.84
C VAL A 122 22.99 -3.71 7.97
N TYR A 123 22.55 -4.29 9.09
CA TYR A 123 23.40 -4.58 10.25
C TYR A 123 23.82 -6.05 10.25
N LYS A 124 24.96 -6.38 10.88
CA LYS A 124 25.47 -7.77 10.92
C LYS A 124 24.60 -8.66 11.79
N ASN A 125 24.09 -8.13 12.91
CA ASN A 125 23.25 -8.89 13.84
C ASN A 125 22.23 -8.02 14.58
N TYR A 126 21.31 -8.67 15.31
CA TYR A 126 20.23 -7.98 16.03
C TYR A 126 20.72 -7.08 17.17
N LYS A 127 21.80 -7.47 17.86
CA LYS A 127 22.35 -6.72 18.99
C LYS A 127 22.91 -5.38 18.54
N GLU A 128 23.68 -5.39 17.45
CA GLU A 128 24.19 -4.20 16.77
C GLU A 128 23.05 -3.31 16.28
N ALA A 129 22.04 -3.88 15.61
CA ALA A 129 20.90 -3.14 15.10
C ALA A 129 20.15 -2.36 16.20
N ARG A 130 19.98 -2.97 17.39
CA ARG A 130 19.38 -2.28 18.55
C ARG A 130 20.29 -1.21 19.14
N ALA A 131 21.60 -1.47 19.19
CA ALA A 131 22.58 -0.52 19.73
C ALA A 131 22.76 0.71 18.84
N ALA A 132 22.56 0.56 17.51
CA ALA A 132 22.69 1.63 16.54
C ALA A 132 21.71 2.81 16.75
N GLY A 133 20.64 2.62 17.54
CA GLY A 133 19.73 3.70 17.91
C GLY A 133 18.96 4.33 16.73
N ALA A 134 18.95 3.70 15.56
CA ALA A 134 18.33 4.23 14.36
C ALA A 134 16.81 4.46 14.56
N LYS A 135 16.33 5.63 14.14
CA LYS A 135 14.90 5.97 14.23
C LYS A 135 14.10 5.09 13.28
N GLN A 136 13.30 4.18 13.84
CA GLN A 136 12.41 3.30 13.08
C GLN A 136 11.40 4.12 12.25
N TYR A 137 11.29 3.81 10.96
CA TYR A 137 10.26 4.38 10.10
C TYR A 137 8.87 3.88 10.50
N ARG A 138 7.92 4.81 10.65
CA ARG A 138 6.52 4.51 10.99
C ARG A 138 5.60 4.93 9.85
N GLY A 139 4.66 4.06 9.51
CA GLY A 139 3.69 4.29 8.43
C GLY A 139 4.03 3.54 7.15
N THR A 140 3.41 3.96 6.05
CA THR A 140 3.57 3.32 4.74
C THR A 140 4.84 3.79 4.05
N ILE A 141 5.72 2.86 3.69
CA ILE A 141 7.00 3.16 3.04
C ILE A 141 6.74 3.73 1.64
N MET A 142 7.30 4.92 1.36
CA MET A 142 7.18 5.65 0.09
C MET A 142 5.73 5.74 -0.40
N PRO A 143 4.84 6.44 0.32
CA PRO A 143 3.42 6.48 -0.01
C PRO A 143 3.17 7.21 -1.33
N LEU A 144 2.11 6.83 -2.04
CA LEU A 144 1.66 7.56 -3.23
C LEU A 144 0.98 8.87 -2.80
N THR A 145 1.50 9.99 -3.30
CA THR A 145 0.90 11.32 -3.14
C THR A 145 -0.18 11.52 -4.20
N LYS A 146 -1.38 11.94 -3.79
CA LYS A 146 -2.42 12.33 -4.75
C LYS A 146 -2.03 13.66 -5.39
N LYS A 147 -1.71 13.64 -6.68
CA LYS A 147 -1.49 14.85 -7.47
C LYS A 147 -2.83 15.39 -7.97
N ASN A 148 -2.96 16.72 -7.95
CA ASN A 148 -4.06 17.38 -8.64
C ASN A 148 -3.75 17.40 -10.14
N PRO A 149 -4.75 17.25 -11.02
CA PRO A 149 -4.52 17.36 -12.45
C PRO A 149 -4.07 18.78 -12.80
N GLU A 150 -2.98 18.88 -13.55
CA GLU A 150 -2.47 20.14 -14.07
C GLU A 150 -3.03 20.37 -15.48
N VAL A 151 -3.52 21.58 -15.73
CA VAL A 151 -4.02 21.97 -17.05
C VAL A 151 -2.84 22.50 -17.84
N GLN A 152 -2.48 21.80 -18.92
CA GLN A 152 -1.47 22.27 -19.86
C GLN A 152 -2.14 23.25 -20.83
N LEU A 153 -1.57 24.44 -20.95
CA LEU A 153 -2.02 25.45 -21.91
C LEU A 153 -1.27 25.25 -23.22
N VAL A 154 -2.00 25.28 -24.33
CA VAL A 154 -1.47 25.15 -25.69
C VAL A 154 -1.84 26.42 -26.46
N SER A 155 -0.95 26.92 -27.31
CA SER A 155 -1.22 28.12 -28.10
C SER A 155 -2.22 27.84 -29.22
N ALA A 156 -3.00 28.84 -29.63
CA ALA A 156 -4.01 28.66 -30.68
C ALA A 156 -3.43 28.22 -32.04
N ALA A 157 -2.16 28.55 -32.32
CA ALA A 157 -1.46 28.12 -33.53
C ALA A 157 -1.12 26.61 -33.51
N GLU A 158 -0.81 26.06 -32.33
CA GLU A 158 -0.51 24.65 -32.14
C GLU A 158 -1.75 23.76 -32.18
N ILE A 159 -2.95 24.29 -31.88
CA ILE A 159 -4.22 23.54 -31.90
C ILE A 159 -4.50 22.92 -33.28
N LYS A 160 -4.12 23.58 -34.38
CA LYS A 160 -4.36 23.06 -35.74
C LYS A 160 -3.49 21.85 -36.09
N ASN A 161 -2.36 21.69 -35.39
CA ASN A 161 -1.36 20.64 -35.65
C ASN A 161 -1.25 19.63 -34.48
N TYR A 162 -2.13 19.73 -33.47
CA TYR A 162 -2.20 18.84 -32.31
C TYR A 162 -3.06 17.61 -32.63
#